data_AF-A0A919IH65-F1
#
_entry.id   AF-A0A919IH65-F1
#
_cell.length_a   1.000
_cell.length_b   1.000
_cell.length_c   1.000
_cell.angle_alpha   90.00
_cell.angle_beta   90.00
_cell.angle_gamma   90.00
#
_symmetry.space_group_name_H-M   'P 1'
#
loop_
_entity.id
_entity.type
_entity.pdbx_description
1 polymer ?
#
loop_
_entity_poly.entity_id
_entity_poly.type
_entity_poly.pdbx_seq_one_letter_code
_entity_poly.pdbx_strand_id
1 'polypeptide(L)'
;MKILLALLLLVSIGSVAQNSSTKVPDSLFTAQQWKAAIPLYEAAVKSGVSSALTWNRLGFCYHNSGQLDLALKNYQISLENKPNPFIEQIVQSRMARVFSLKNDLEKSFASLNKAVALGYVNLQELETHTDFANLRKDKRYENIKNLTYENSFPCKKDSHTKEFDFWLGDWDVYVRGTATIVGKSKIESASGGCMVLENWTAIGGQPHNGKSMNFVDPETNKWIQVWIGSSGINNTNITRFYDGEYKDDAMRFVFDRMMQGSKIIGRFIFYNEGPNQVRQFSEQSTDNGKTWTTNYDFTYKRVGTK
;
A
#
# COMPACT_ATOMS: atom_id res chain seq x y z
N MET A 1 -11.49 34.28 -48.12
CA MET A 1 -10.30 33.46 -47.77
C MET A 1 -10.01 33.73 -46.29
N LYS A 2 -10.45 32.92 -45.33
CA LYS A 2 -9.95 31.57 -45.01
C LYS A 2 -11.06 30.78 -44.30
N ILE A 3 -11.30 29.56 -44.77
CA ILE A 3 -12.16 28.56 -44.15
C ILE A 3 -11.30 27.85 -43.09
N LEU A 4 -11.73 27.85 -41.83
CA LEU A 4 -11.11 27.05 -40.77
C LEU A 4 -11.84 25.70 -40.72
N LEU A 5 -11.22 24.65 -41.28
CA LEU A 5 -11.67 23.27 -41.13
C LEU A 5 -11.32 22.80 -39.70
N ALA A 6 -12.33 22.56 -38.87
CA ALA A 6 -12.16 21.85 -37.61
C ALA A 6 -12.28 20.34 -37.88
N LEU A 7 -11.14 19.64 -37.86
CA LEU A 7 -11.07 18.18 -37.98
C LEU A 7 -11.42 17.57 -36.61
N LEU A 8 -12.65 17.11 -36.43
CA LEU A 8 -13.06 16.32 -35.27
C LEU A 8 -12.52 14.90 -35.41
N LEU A 9 -11.41 14.61 -34.74
CA LEU A 9 -10.92 13.25 -34.49
C LEU A 9 -11.85 12.56 -33.50
N LEU A 10 -12.79 11.76 -34.01
CA LEU A 10 -13.56 10.79 -33.23
C LEU A 10 -12.61 9.68 -32.76
N VAL A 11 -12.10 9.81 -31.54
CA VAL A 11 -11.47 8.70 -30.82
C VAL A 11 -12.60 7.76 -30.41
N SER A 12 -12.73 6.65 -31.13
CA SER A 12 -13.59 5.54 -30.72
C SER A 12 -13.02 4.93 -29.44
N ILE A 13 -13.57 5.34 -28.29
CA ILE A 13 -13.41 4.59 -27.06
C ILE A 13 -14.05 3.24 -27.32
N GLY A 14 -13.22 2.20 -27.41
CA GLY A 14 -13.67 0.82 -27.43
C GLY A 14 -14.41 0.54 -26.14
N SER A 15 -15.71 0.77 -26.11
CA SER A 15 -16.60 0.24 -25.09
C SER A 15 -16.45 -1.27 -25.13
N VAL A 16 -15.88 -1.85 -24.07
CA VAL A 16 -15.91 -3.29 -23.83
C VAL A 16 -17.37 -3.71 -23.94
N ALA A 17 -17.72 -4.39 -25.02
CA ALA A 17 -19.10 -4.77 -25.29
C ALA A 17 -19.59 -5.67 -24.17
N GLN A 18 -20.37 -5.12 -23.26
CA GLN A 18 -21.09 -5.89 -22.27
C GLN A 18 -22.07 -6.76 -23.06
N ASN A 19 -21.86 -8.07 -23.04
CA ASN A 19 -22.66 -9.03 -23.79
C ASN A 19 -24.14 -8.79 -23.43
N SER A 20 -24.96 -8.39 -24.41
CA SER A 20 -26.33 -7.88 -24.15
C SER A 20 -27.20 -8.88 -23.38
N SER A 21 -26.87 -10.16 -23.49
CA SER A 21 -27.48 -11.31 -22.84
C SER A 21 -27.31 -11.38 -21.32
N THR A 22 -26.32 -10.71 -20.71
CA THR A 22 -26.19 -10.68 -19.23
C THR A 22 -26.68 -9.39 -18.59
N LYS A 23 -27.10 -8.38 -19.37
CA LYS A 23 -27.45 -7.05 -18.82
C LYS A 23 -28.56 -7.11 -17.77
N VAL A 24 -29.64 -7.87 -18.05
CA VAL A 24 -30.77 -8.02 -17.12
C VAL A 24 -30.38 -8.82 -15.87
N PRO A 25 -29.81 -10.04 -15.97
CA PRO A 25 -29.38 -10.76 -14.77
C PRO A 25 -28.32 -10.01 -13.97
N ASP A 26 -27.41 -9.26 -14.61
CA ASP A 26 -26.41 -8.42 -13.91
C ASP A 26 -27.05 -7.27 -13.13
N SER A 27 -28.14 -6.68 -13.64
CA SER A 27 -28.92 -5.67 -12.93
C SER A 27 -29.57 -6.26 -11.68
N LEU A 28 -30.23 -7.42 -11.81
CA LEU A 28 -30.85 -8.13 -10.68
C LEU A 28 -29.81 -8.57 -9.65
N PHE A 29 -28.63 -9.03 -10.11
CA PHE A 29 -27.49 -9.36 -9.26
C PHE A 29 -27.04 -8.15 -8.44
N THR A 30 -26.87 -7.00 -9.08
CA THR A 30 -26.46 -5.75 -8.41
C THR A 30 -27.52 -5.29 -7.40
N ALA A 31 -28.80 -5.49 -7.71
CA ALA A 31 -29.92 -5.23 -6.82
C ALA A 31 -30.14 -6.31 -5.74
N GLN A 32 -29.24 -7.30 -5.64
CA GLN A 32 -29.30 -8.41 -4.68
C GLN A 32 -30.56 -9.28 -4.80
N GLN A 33 -31.22 -9.26 -5.97
CA GLN A 33 -32.40 -10.08 -6.26
C GLN A 33 -31.97 -11.47 -6.77
N TRP A 34 -31.28 -12.21 -5.90
CA TRP A 34 -30.60 -13.47 -6.24
C TRP A 34 -31.53 -14.47 -6.92
N LYS A 35 -32.70 -14.72 -6.33
CA LYS A 35 -33.69 -15.68 -6.85
C LYS A 35 -34.24 -15.28 -8.23
N ALA A 36 -34.41 -13.98 -8.48
CA ALA A 36 -34.87 -13.49 -9.78
C ALA A 36 -33.76 -13.54 -10.85
N ALA A 37 -32.50 -13.38 -10.45
CA ALA A 37 -31.36 -13.42 -11.34
C ALA A 37 -31.02 -14.85 -11.83
N ILE A 38 -31.25 -15.88 -11.00
CA ILE A 38 -30.93 -17.29 -11.32
C ILE A 38 -31.47 -17.73 -12.69
N PRO A 39 -32.79 -17.70 -12.97
CA PRO A 39 -33.31 -18.24 -14.22
C PRO A 39 -32.78 -17.50 -15.46
N LEU A 40 -32.45 -16.22 -15.32
CA LEU A 40 -31.89 -15.42 -16.40
C LEU A 40 -30.41 -15.74 -16.65
N TYR A 41 -29.62 -15.94 -15.60
CA TYR A 41 -28.25 -16.44 -15.75
C TYR A 41 -28.22 -17.86 -16.33
N GLU A 42 -29.13 -18.74 -15.90
CA GLU A 42 -29.25 -20.09 -16.46
C GLU A 42 -29.61 -20.08 -17.95
N ALA A 43 -30.53 -19.20 -18.36
CA ALA A 43 -30.86 -19.03 -19.77
C ALA A 43 -29.64 -18.51 -20.57
N ALA A 44 -28.91 -17.54 -20.03
CA ALA A 44 -27.72 -16.99 -20.67
C ALA A 44 -26.62 -18.03 -20.88
N VAL A 45 -26.29 -18.82 -19.85
CA VAL A 45 -25.26 -19.87 -20.00
C VAL A 45 -25.71 -20.98 -20.96
N LYS A 46 -27.01 -21.33 -20.98
CA LYS A 46 -27.58 -22.27 -21.95
C LYS A 46 -27.54 -21.74 -23.38
N SER A 47 -27.64 -20.43 -23.59
CA SER A 47 -27.52 -19.79 -24.91
C SER A 47 -26.08 -19.52 -25.34
N GLY A 48 -25.09 -20.12 -24.67
CA GLY A 48 -23.67 -20.01 -25.03
C GLY A 48 -22.92 -18.83 -24.38
N VAL A 49 -23.56 -18.08 -23.49
CA VAL A 49 -22.92 -16.96 -22.77
C VAL A 49 -22.16 -17.51 -21.58
N SER A 50 -20.96 -18.01 -21.85
CA SER A 50 -20.10 -18.63 -20.83
C SER A 50 -18.87 -17.77 -20.60
N SER A 51 -18.72 -17.29 -19.36
CA SER A 51 -17.48 -16.68 -18.88
C SER A 51 -17.29 -17.04 -17.42
N ALA A 52 -16.05 -16.99 -16.92
CA ALA A 52 -15.79 -17.19 -15.50
C ALA A 52 -16.64 -16.24 -14.63
N LEU A 53 -16.77 -14.97 -15.04
CA LEU A 53 -17.61 -14.01 -14.31
C LEU A 53 -19.09 -14.41 -14.27
N THR A 54 -19.66 -14.88 -15.38
CA THR A 54 -21.07 -15.32 -15.45
C THR A 54 -21.31 -16.49 -14.49
N TRP A 55 -20.45 -17.50 -14.53
CA TRP A 55 -20.55 -18.67 -13.65
C TRP A 55 -20.34 -18.32 -12.18
N ASN A 56 -19.40 -17.42 -11.87
CA ASN A 56 -19.20 -16.89 -10.52
C ASN A 56 -20.45 -16.15 -10.00
N ARG A 57 -21.07 -15.31 -10.83
CA ARG A 57 -22.30 -14.59 -10.44
C ARG A 57 -23.48 -15.55 -10.23
N LEU A 58 -23.67 -16.52 -11.11
CA LEU A 58 -24.69 -17.56 -10.94
C LEU A 58 -24.45 -18.38 -9.65
N GLY A 59 -23.22 -18.80 -9.40
CA GLY A 59 -22.85 -19.48 -8.15
C GLY A 59 -23.15 -18.64 -6.91
N PHE A 60 -22.91 -17.33 -6.96
CA PHE A 60 -23.23 -16.41 -5.87
C PHE A 60 -24.73 -16.18 -5.67
N CYS A 61 -25.52 -16.16 -6.75
CA CYS A 61 -26.98 -16.17 -6.61
C CYS A 61 -27.48 -17.45 -5.92
N TYR A 62 -26.90 -18.60 -6.28
CA TYR A 62 -27.21 -19.88 -5.63
C TYR A 62 -26.81 -19.90 -4.15
N HIS A 63 -25.60 -19.42 -3.82
CA HIS A 63 -25.10 -19.29 -2.45
C HIS A 63 -26.06 -18.46 -1.59
N ASN A 64 -26.39 -17.23 -2.01
CA ASN A 64 -27.28 -16.35 -1.26
C ASN A 64 -28.75 -16.79 -1.28
N SER A 65 -29.10 -17.81 -2.08
CA SER A 65 -30.41 -18.47 -2.07
C SER A 65 -30.43 -19.76 -1.25
N GLY A 66 -29.33 -20.12 -0.57
CA GLY A 66 -29.20 -21.32 0.26
C GLY A 66 -28.92 -22.62 -0.52
N GLN A 67 -28.74 -22.54 -1.84
CA GLN A 67 -28.51 -23.70 -2.72
C GLN A 67 -27.00 -23.98 -2.83
N LEU A 68 -26.41 -24.42 -1.72
CA LEU A 68 -24.94 -24.47 -1.55
C LEU A 68 -24.22 -25.41 -2.53
N ASP A 69 -24.79 -26.57 -2.87
CA ASP A 69 -24.16 -27.51 -3.80
C ASP A 69 -24.16 -26.98 -5.24
N LEU A 70 -25.24 -26.29 -5.64
CA LEU A 70 -25.29 -25.59 -6.91
C LEU A 70 -24.32 -24.41 -6.93
N ALA A 71 -24.14 -23.69 -5.83
CA ALA A 71 -23.14 -22.64 -5.72
C ALA A 71 -21.73 -23.18 -6.01
N LEU A 72 -21.31 -24.24 -5.32
CA LEU A 72 -20.00 -24.87 -5.51
C LEU A 72 -19.80 -25.38 -6.94
N LYS A 73 -20.81 -26.03 -7.53
CA LYS A 73 -20.76 -26.48 -8.92
C LYS A 73 -20.49 -25.32 -9.88
N ASN A 74 -21.19 -24.20 -9.72
CA ASN A 74 -21.02 -23.04 -10.60
C ASN A 74 -19.68 -22.31 -10.35
N TYR A 75 -19.19 -22.25 -9.10
CA TYR A 75 -17.85 -21.77 -8.83
C TYR A 75 -16.77 -22.65 -9.46
N GLN A 76 -16.92 -23.97 -9.41
CA GLN A 76 -16.00 -24.89 -10.07
C GLN A 76 -15.97 -24.68 -11.60
N ILE A 77 -17.13 -24.54 -12.23
CA ILE A 77 -17.21 -24.20 -13.67
C ILE A 77 -16.56 -22.83 -13.95
N SER A 78 -16.73 -21.85 -13.05
CA SER A 78 -16.04 -20.57 -13.17
C SER A 78 -14.52 -20.73 -13.20
N LEU A 79 -13.93 -21.60 -12.37
CA LEU A 79 -12.49 -21.87 -12.35
C LEU A 79 -12.03 -22.61 -13.61
N GLU A 80 -12.84 -23.53 -14.13
CA GLU A 80 -12.57 -24.25 -15.39
C GLU A 80 -12.53 -23.33 -16.62
N ASN A 81 -13.21 -22.19 -16.55
CA ASN A 81 -13.15 -21.12 -17.56
C ASN A 81 -11.88 -20.24 -17.43
N LYS A 82 -10.87 -20.66 -16.65
CA LYS A 82 -9.55 -20.03 -16.51
C LYS A 82 -9.64 -18.52 -16.24
N PRO A 83 -10.25 -18.10 -15.12
CA PRO A 83 -10.34 -16.70 -14.75
C PRO A 83 -8.94 -16.09 -14.61
N ASN A 84 -8.84 -14.76 -14.82
CA ASN A 84 -7.65 -14.06 -14.37
C ASN A 84 -7.54 -14.11 -12.82
N PRO A 85 -6.36 -13.82 -12.25
CA PRO A 85 -6.14 -13.92 -10.80
C PRO A 85 -7.16 -13.13 -9.96
N PHE A 86 -7.62 -11.97 -10.45
CA PHE A 86 -8.60 -11.14 -9.76
C PHE A 86 -9.97 -11.80 -9.63
N ILE A 87 -10.47 -12.48 -10.67
CA ILE A 87 -11.72 -13.24 -10.57
C ILE A 87 -11.51 -14.53 -9.77
N GLU A 88 -10.37 -15.20 -9.95
CA GLU A 88 -10.06 -16.44 -9.25
C GLU A 88 -10.06 -16.27 -7.73
N GLN A 89 -9.38 -15.25 -7.19
CA GLN A 89 -9.36 -15.00 -5.74
C GLN A 89 -10.76 -14.76 -5.14
N ILE A 90 -11.66 -14.11 -5.89
CA ILE A 90 -13.06 -13.89 -5.48
C ILE A 90 -13.84 -15.21 -5.49
N VAL A 91 -13.65 -16.05 -6.51
CA VAL A 91 -14.31 -17.35 -6.58
C VAL A 91 -13.85 -18.24 -5.43
N GLN A 92 -12.54 -18.27 -5.14
CA GLN A 92 -11.98 -19.02 -4.02
C GLN A 92 -12.53 -18.52 -2.67
N SER A 93 -12.60 -17.20 -2.43
CA SER A 93 -13.18 -16.68 -1.18
C SER A 93 -14.66 -17.05 -1.01
N ARG A 94 -15.43 -17.02 -2.10
CA ARG A 94 -16.84 -17.45 -2.10
C ARG A 94 -17.01 -18.95 -1.87
N MET A 95 -16.19 -19.78 -2.51
CA MET A 95 -16.17 -21.22 -2.25
C MET A 95 -15.85 -21.50 -0.78
N ALA A 96 -14.90 -20.79 -0.18
CA ALA A 96 -14.58 -20.93 1.23
C ALA A 96 -15.79 -20.64 2.12
N ARG A 97 -16.52 -19.55 1.86
CA ARG A 97 -17.77 -19.25 2.58
C ARG A 97 -18.79 -20.38 2.47
N VAL A 98 -18.96 -20.97 1.29
CA VAL A 98 -19.88 -22.10 1.11
C VAL A 98 -19.41 -23.35 1.86
N PHE A 99 -18.12 -23.69 1.80
CA PHE A 99 -17.58 -24.82 2.59
C PHE A 99 -17.70 -24.58 4.08
N SER A 100 -17.49 -23.35 4.52
CA SER A 100 -17.66 -22.88 5.89
C SER A 100 -19.10 -23.09 6.37
N LEU A 101 -20.10 -22.69 5.59
CA LEU A 101 -21.53 -22.95 5.87
C LEU A 101 -21.87 -24.46 5.91
N LYS A 102 -21.16 -25.28 5.13
CA LYS A 102 -21.28 -26.76 5.16
C LYS A 102 -20.45 -27.40 6.29
N ASN A 103 -19.79 -26.61 7.13
CA ASN A 103 -18.88 -27.04 8.19
C ASN A 103 -17.69 -27.90 7.72
N ASP A 104 -17.30 -27.79 6.44
CA ASP A 104 -16.11 -28.42 5.86
C ASP A 104 -14.93 -27.45 6.00
N LEU A 105 -14.35 -27.40 7.21
CA LEU A 105 -13.29 -26.44 7.53
C LEU A 105 -12.03 -26.66 6.69
N GLU A 106 -11.70 -27.92 6.36
CA GLU A 106 -10.53 -28.24 5.54
C GLU A 106 -10.63 -27.63 4.15
N LYS A 107 -11.74 -27.84 3.44
CA LYS A 107 -11.92 -27.22 2.11
C LYS A 107 -12.09 -25.72 2.20
N SER A 108 -12.72 -25.22 3.27
CA SER A 108 -12.86 -23.78 3.50
C SER A 108 -11.49 -23.10 3.62
N PHE A 109 -10.59 -23.61 4.48
CA PHE A 109 -9.24 -23.08 4.61
C PHE A 109 -8.41 -23.29 3.34
N ALA A 110 -8.56 -24.43 2.64
CA ALA A 110 -7.87 -24.64 1.37
C ALA A 110 -8.25 -23.58 0.32
N SER A 111 -9.53 -23.23 0.22
CA SER A 111 -10.01 -22.16 -0.66
C SER A 111 -9.55 -20.77 -0.20
N LEU A 112 -9.59 -20.45 1.10
CA LEU A 112 -9.06 -19.17 1.60
C LEU A 112 -7.56 -19.01 1.36
N ASN A 113 -6.77 -20.07 1.57
CA ASN A 113 -5.34 -20.07 1.28
C ASN A 113 -5.05 -19.76 -0.20
N LYS A 114 -5.84 -20.33 -1.12
CA LYS A 114 -5.74 -19.99 -2.55
C LYS A 114 -6.13 -18.54 -2.81
N ALA A 115 -7.20 -18.04 -2.19
CA ALA A 115 -7.62 -16.65 -2.34
C ALA A 115 -6.53 -15.67 -1.88
N VAL A 116 -5.96 -15.87 -0.69
CA VAL A 116 -4.89 -14.98 -0.16
C VAL A 116 -3.60 -15.09 -0.96
N ALA A 117 -3.24 -16.27 -1.47
CA ALA A 117 -2.08 -16.44 -2.37
C ALA A 117 -2.24 -15.68 -3.70
N LEU A 118 -3.50 -15.42 -4.11
CA LEU A 118 -3.85 -14.66 -5.31
C LEU A 118 -4.11 -13.16 -5.02
N GLY A 119 -3.79 -12.68 -3.81
CA GLY A 119 -3.90 -11.26 -3.46
C GLY A 119 -5.26 -10.84 -2.88
N TYR A 120 -5.99 -11.74 -2.22
CA TYR A 120 -7.21 -11.36 -1.50
C TYR A 120 -6.94 -10.41 -0.34
N VAL A 121 -7.73 -9.34 -0.27
CA VAL A 121 -7.54 -8.17 0.64
C VAL A 121 -8.78 -7.83 1.47
N ASN A 122 -9.91 -8.53 1.30
CA ASN A 122 -11.15 -8.14 1.98
C ASN A 122 -11.18 -8.61 3.45
N LEU A 123 -10.38 -7.94 4.28
CA LEU A 123 -10.27 -8.22 5.71
C LEU A 123 -11.60 -8.01 6.45
N GLN A 124 -12.40 -7.03 6.03
CA GLN A 124 -13.71 -6.78 6.63
C GLN A 124 -14.65 -7.97 6.46
N GLU A 125 -14.69 -8.59 5.29
CA GLU A 125 -15.50 -9.79 5.05
C GLU A 125 -15.04 -10.94 5.96
N LEU A 126 -13.73 -11.18 6.06
CA LEU A 126 -13.19 -12.24 6.95
C LEU A 126 -13.62 -12.05 8.40
N GLU A 127 -13.55 -10.83 8.91
CA GLU A 127 -13.80 -10.51 10.32
C GLU A 127 -15.29 -10.47 10.68
N THR A 128 -16.14 -10.02 9.75
CA THR A 128 -17.53 -9.68 10.06
C THR A 128 -18.56 -10.61 9.42
N HIS A 129 -18.26 -11.19 8.25
CA HIS A 129 -19.24 -11.99 7.53
C HIS A 129 -19.59 -13.26 8.30
N THR A 130 -20.88 -13.53 8.49
CA THR A 130 -21.41 -14.63 9.30
C THR A 130 -21.00 -16.01 8.78
N ASP A 131 -20.90 -16.19 7.46
CA ASP A 131 -20.37 -17.41 6.82
C ASP A 131 -19.00 -17.85 7.36
N PHE A 132 -18.18 -16.94 7.90
CA PHE A 132 -16.86 -17.25 8.46
C PHE A 132 -16.83 -17.41 10.00
N ALA A 133 -18.00 -17.40 10.66
CA ALA A 133 -18.07 -17.42 12.13
C ALA A 133 -17.48 -18.68 12.78
N ASN A 134 -17.51 -19.84 12.11
CA ASN A 134 -16.85 -21.06 12.57
C ASN A 134 -15.34 -21.05 12.32
N LEU A 135 -14.86 -20.52 11.18
CA LEU A 135 -13.43 -20.38 10.90
C LEU A 135 -12.74 -19.49 11.92
N ARG A 136 -13.37 -18.38 12.34
CA ARG A 136 -12.84 -17.46 13.37
C ARG A 136 -12.55 -18.11 14.72
N LYS A 137 -13.06 -19.33 14.97
CA LYS A 137 -12.79 -20.10 16.20
C LYS A 137 -11.62 -21.09 16.05
N ASP A 138 -11.16 -21.33 14.82
CA ASP A 138 -10.07 -22.25 14.50
C ASP A 138 -8.74 -21.49 14.50
N LYS A 139 -7.70 -22.10 15.11
CA LYS A 139 -6.36 -21.52 15.22
C LYS A 139 -5.72 -21.11 13.89
N ARG A 140 -6.12 -21.75 12.77
CA ARG A 140 -5.60 -21.46 11.43
C ARG A 140 -6.06 -20.10 10.89
N TYR A 141 -7.16 -19.56 11.44
CA TYR A 141 -7.73 -18.29 10.98
C TYR A 141 -6.77 -17.12 11.14
N GLU A 142 -6.00 -17.06 12.24
CA GLU A 142 -5.02 -15.99 12.46
C GLU A 142 -3.99 -15.90 11.33
N ASN A 143 -3.58 -17.04 10.76
CA ASN A 143 -2.70 -17.04 9.60
C ASN A 143 -3.37 -16.44 8.36
N ILE A 144 -4.63 -16.82 8.07
CA ILE A 144 -5.39 -16.24 6.94
C ILE A 144 -5.56 -14.73 7.11
N LYS A 145 -5.91 -14.29 8.32
CA LYS A 145 -6.06 -12.88 8.68
C LYS A 145 -4.76 -12.12 8.43
N ASN A 146 -3.63 -12.63 8.91
CA ASN A 146 -2.32 -12.01 8.74
C ASN A 146 -1.92 -11.91 7.26
N LEU A 147 -2.08 -13.00 6.49
CA LEU A 147 -1.80 -12.98 5.03
C LEU A 147 -2.68 -11.98 4.29
N THR A 148 -3.97 -11.89 4.63
CA THR A 148 -4.91 -10.92 4.04
C THR A 148 -4.53 -9.48 4.39
N TYR A 149 -4.11 -9.26 5.64
CA TYR A 149 -3.59 -7.97 6.08
C TYR A 149 -2.33 -7.59 5.29
N GLU A 150 -1.36 -8.50 5.15
CA GLU A 150 -0.14 -8.26 4.37
C GLU A 150 -0.42 -7.92 2.91
N ASN A 151 -1.39 -8.59 2.28
CA ASN A 151 -1.83 -8.23 0.92
C ASN A 151 -2.40 -6.82 0.82
N SER A 152 -3.01 -6.32 1.90
CA SER A 152 -3.56 -4.96 1.97
C SER A 152 -2.49 -3.90 2.26
N PHE A 153 -1.38 -4.31 2.89
CA PHE A 153 -0.28 -3.45 3.33
C PHE A 153 1.07 -4.02 2.87
N PRO A 154 1.32 -4.08 1.54
CA PRO A 154 2.49 -4.78 0.98
C PRO A 154 3.82 -4.21 1.47
N CYS A 155 3.88 -2.90 1.73
CA CYS A 155 5.05 -2.24 2.33
C CYS A 155 5.50 -2.94 3.63
N LYS A 156 4.58 -3.45 4.46
CA LYS A 156 4.93 -4.07 5.74
C LYS A 156 5.79 -5.32 5.59
N LYS A 157 5.63 -6.04 4.46
CA LYS A 157 6.38 -7.26 4.15
C LYS A 157 7.70 -6.97 3.45
N ASP A 158 7.78 -5.84 2.76
CA ASP A 158 8.98 -5.47 2.03
C ASP A 158 10.07 -4.97 2.99
N SER A 159 11.13 -5.77 3.13
CA SER A 159 12.29 -5.43 3.95
C SER A 159 12.95 -4.13 3.51
N HIS A 160 12.86 -3.76 2.23
CA HIS A 160 13.41 -2.51 1.72
C HIS A 160 12.77 -1.30 2.41
N THR A 161 11.46 -1.34 2.68
CA THR A 161 10.74 -0.28 3.39
C THR A 161 11.02 -0.24 4.90
N LYS A 162 11.77 -1.22 5.42
CA LYS A 162 12.17 -1.34 6.83
C LYS A 162 13.61 -0.93 7.08
N GLU A 163 14.37 -0.63 6.02
CA GLU A 163 15.78 -0.25 6.13
C GLU A 163 16.00 1.00 6.99
N PHE A 164 15.02 1.90 7.10
CA PHE A 164 15.13 3.11 7.92
C PHE A 164 14.58 2.95 9.36
N ASP A 165 14.12 1.74 9.74
CA ASP A 165 13.50 1.51 11.05
C ASP A 165 14.48 1.69 12.23
N PHE A 166 15.79 1.66 11.98
CA PHE A 166 16.81 1.94 13.01
C PHE A 166 16.67 3.33 13.64
N TRP A 167 15.99 4.26 12.96
CA TRP A 167 15.75 5.61 13.43
C TRP A 167 14.46 5.75 14.25
N LEU A 168 13.60 4.73 14.32
CA LEU A 168 12.36 4.78 15.10
C LEU A 168 12.64 4.99 16.61
N GLY A 169 11.88 5.91 17.23
CA GLY A 169 11.94 6.22 18.65
C GLY A 169 11.91 7.70 18.99
N ASP A 170 12.09 7.98 20.28
CA ASP A 170 12.24 9.33 20.82
C ASP A 170 13.71 9.66 21.03
N TRP A 171 14.12 10.85 20.59
CA TRP A 171 15.53 11.26 20.54
C TRP A 171 15.74 12.66 21.09
N ASP A 172 16.80 12.82 21.90
CA ASP A 172 17.44 14.11 22.15
C ASP A 172 18.59 14.29 21.14
N VAL A 173 18.67 15.47 20.51
CA VAL A 173 19.56 15.68 19.37
C VAL A 173 20.58 16.75 19.67
N TYR A 174 21.85 16.41 19.46
CA TYR A 174 23.01 17.20 19.85
C TYR A 174 23.88 17.55 18.65
N VAL A 175 24.61 18.66 18.72
CA VAL A 175 25.73 18.90 17.79
C VAL A 175 26.79 17.82 18.01
N ARG A 176 27.22 17.15 16.93
CA ARG A 176 28.16 16.03 16.97
C ARG A 176 29.41 16.39 17.77
N GLY A 177 29.80 15.50 18.70
CA GLY A 177 30.99 15.67 19.52
C GLY A 177 30.86 16.68 20.67
N THR A 178 29.66 17.21 20.93
CA THR A 178 29.44 18.20 21.99
C THR A 178 28.27 17.81 22.91
N ALA A 179 28.06 18.57 23.99
CA ALA A 179 26.90 18.48 24.86
C ALA A 179 25.77 19.45 24.47
N THR A 180 25.90 20.18 23.36
CA THR A 180 24.93 21.19 22.93
C THR A 180 23.72 20.51 22.30
N ILE A 181 22.58 20.55 22.99
CA ILE A 181 21.29 20.09 22.45
C ILE A 181 20.72 21.12 21.47
N VAL A 182 20.19 20.65 20.35
CA VAL A 182 19.60 21.47 19.27
C VAL A 182 18.14 21.15 19.01
N GLY A 183 17.63 20.03 19.52
CA GLY A 183 16.23 19.68 19.39
C GLY A 183 15.86 18.34 19.98
N LYS A 184 14.58 18.05 19.88
CA LYS A 184 13.96 16.76 20.15
C LYS A 184 13.31 16.25 18.90
N SER A 185 13.41 14.94 18.67
CA SER A 185 12.80 14.29 17.53
C SER A 185 12.05 13.04 17.94
N LYS A 186 10.79 12.93 17.52
CA LYS A 186 9.97 11.73 17.67
C LYS A 186 9.75 11.09 16.31
N ILE A 187 10.24 9.87 16.15
CA ILE A 187 10.24 9.12 14.89
C ILE A 187 9.30 7.93 15.03
N GLU A 188 8.25 7.89 14.21
CA GLU A 188 7.17 6.92 14.32
C GLU A 188 6.92 6.18 13.01
N SER A 189 6.55 4.91 13.11
CA SER A 189 5.93 4.18 12.00
C SER A 189 4.53 4.74 11.77
N ALA A 190 4.26 5.23 10.56
CA ALA A 190 3.02 5.86 10.15
C ALA A 190 2.42 5.19 8.90
N SER A 191 1.19 5.56 8.53
CA SER A 191 0.48 5.08 7.33
C SER A 191 0.44 3.54 7.22
N GLY A 192 0.08 2.86 8.31
CA GLY A 192 0.04 1.39 8.34
C GLY A 192 1.41 0.71 8.27
N GLY A 193 2.50 1.45 8.50
CA GLY A 193 3.87 0.95 8.46
C GLY A 193 4.58 1.16 7.12
N CYS A 194 3.98 1.92 6.19
CA CYS A 194 4.59 2.27 4.90
C CYS A 194 5.43 3.56 4.93
N MET A 195 5.44 4.28 6.05
CA MET A 195 6.11 5.58 6.17
C MET A 195 6.78 5.71 7.53
N VAL A 196 7.96 6.30 7.56
CA VAL A 196 8.60 6.78 8.78
C VAL A 196 8.36 8.29 8.90
N LEU A 197 7.68 8.69 9.98
CA LEU A 197 7.30 10.07 10.25
C LEU A 197 8.16 10.65 11.37
N GLU A 198 8.85 11.75 11.08
CA GLU A 198 9.51 12.57 12.09
C GLU A 198 8.61 13.71 12.58
N ASN A 199 8.68 13.98 13.88
CA ASN A 199 8.21 15.20 14.50
C ASN A 199 9.38 15.87 15.22
N TRP A 200 9.95 16.89 14.59
CA TRP A 200 11.09 17.65 15.11
C TRP A 200 10.65 18.92 15.84
N THR A 201 11.26 19.20 16.98
CA THR A 201 11.11 20.46 17.72
C THR A 201 12.49 21.00 18.07
N ALA A 202 12.77 22.25 17.67
CA ALA A 202 14.04 22.89 17.99
C ALA A 202 14.16 23.22 19.48
N ILE A 203 15.38 23.15 20.00
CA ILE A 203 15.75 23.63 21.33
C ILE A 203 16.85 24.69 21.18
N GLY A 204 16.65 25.84 21.80
CA GLY A 204 17.53 26.99 21.67
C GLY A 204 17.24 27.82 20.41
N GLY A 205 17.47 29.14 20.49
CA GLY A 205 17.19 30.06 19.39
C GLY A 205 15.70 30.35 19.18
N GLN A 206 15.33 30.69 17.94
CA GLN A 206 13.94 31.00 17.56
C GLN A 206 13.09 29.72 17.56
N PRO A 207 11.86 29.73 18.13
CA PRO A 207 11.00 28.56 18.11
C PRO A 207 10.66 28.15 16.67
N HIS A 208 11.08 26.95 16.28
CA HIS A 208 10.65 26.32 15.05
C HIS A 208 10.49 24.81 15.22
N ASN A 209 9.67 24.21 14.38
CA ASN A 209 9.42 22.79 14.35
C ASN A 209 9.36 22.32 12.89
N GLY A 210 9.27 21.01 12.70
CA GLY A 210 9.09 20.45 11.38
C GLY A 210 8.71 18.98 11.42
N LYS A 211 8.38 18.45 10.25
CA LYS A 211 8.10 17.04 10.06
C LYS A 211 8.83 16.54 8.82
N SER A 212 9.37 15.33 8.88
CA SER A 212 9.79 14.60 7.67
C SER A 212 8.91 13.38 7.45
N MET A 213 8.48 13.19 6.21
CA MET A 213 7.84 11.97 5.73
C MET A 213 8.87 11.20 4.91
N ASN A 214 9.13 9.96 5.30
CA ASN A 214 10.15 9.10 4.71
C ASN A 214 9.49 7.82 4.19
N PHE A 215 9.64 7.51 2.92
CA PHE A 215 8.98 6.38 2.28
C PHE A 215 9.74 5.92 1.05
N VAL A 216 9.52 4.67 0.65
CA VAL A 216 10.01 4.13 -0.63
C VAL A 216 9.02 4.54 -1.72
N ASP A 217 9.52 5.13 -2.79
CA ASP A 217 8.77 5.42 -4.00
C ASP A 217 8.60 4.14 -4.84
N PRO A 218 7.36 3.67 -5.09
CA PRO A 218 7.14 2.46 -5.86
C PRO A 218 7.56 2.58 -7.34
N GLU A 219 7.69 3.80 -7.89
CA GLU A 219 8.11 3.98 -9.29
C GLU A 219 9.62 3.81 -9.45
N THR A 220 10.41 4.38 -8.53
CA THR A 220 11.88 4.38 -8.61
C THR A 220 12.54 3.31 -7.74
N ASN A 221 11.78 2.71 -6.81
CA ASN A 221 12.28 1.83 -5.77
C ASN A 221 13.45 2.45 -4.98
N LYS A 222 13.32 3.75 -4.69
CA LYS A 222 14.27 4.54 -3.90
C LYS A 222 13.57 5.16 -2.71
N TRP A 223 14.32 5.39 -1.64
CA TRP A 223 13.83 6.18 -0.53
C TRP A 223 13.70 7.66 -0.93
N ILE A 224 12.60 8.27 -0.48
CA ILE A 224 12.34 9.70 -0.54
C ILE A 224 12.12 10.19 0.87
N GLN A 225 12.67 11.37 1.17
CA GLN A 225 12.26 12.17 2.33
C GLN A 225 11.68 13.50 1.87
N VAL A 226 10.53 13.88 2.40
CA VAL A 226 9.99 15.24 2.28
C VAL A 226 9.95 15.89 3.65
N TRP A 227 10.79 16.91 3.84
CA TRP A 227 10.81 17.74 5.04
C TRP A 227 9.92 18.96 4.85
N ILE A 228 9.14 19.29 5.88
CA ILE A 228 8.32 20.51 5.99
C ILE A 228 8.57 21.14 7.37
N GLY A 229 9.27 22.26 7.40
CA GLY A 229 9.55 23.06 8.60
C GLY A 229 8.64 24.28 8.74
N SER A 230 8.50 24.80 9.96
CA SER A 230 7.72 26.00 10.27
C SER A 230 8.47 27.31 9.98
N SER A 231 9.78 27.27 9.76
CA SER A 231 10.60 28.45 9.47
C SER A 231 10.62 28.76 7.97
N GLY A 232 9.97 29.85 7.56
CA GLY A 232 9.92 30.33 6.18
C GLY A 232 11.16 31.07 5.69
N ILE A 233 12.29 31.00 6.39
CA ILE A 233 13.51 31.71 6.00
C ILE A 233 13.99 31.18 4.64
N ASN A 234 14.15 32.08 3.67
CA ASN A 234 14.68 31.80 2.32
C ASN A 234 13.92 30.73 1.50
N ASN A 235 12.62 30.52 1.73
CA ASN A 235 11.81 29.48 1.06
C ASN A 235 12.37 28.04 1.20
N THR A 236 13.18 27.77 2.24
CA THR A 236 13.71 26.42 2.50
C THR A 236 12.86 25.65 3.51
N ASN A 237 11.62 26.09 3.74
CA ASN A 237 10.70 25.40 4.63
C ASN A 237 10.28 24.03 4.09
N ILE A 238 10.38 23.79 2.78
CA ILE A 238 10.16 22.48 2.17
C ILE A 238 11.46 22.01 1.52
N THR A 239 11.88 20.79 1.80
CA THR A 239 13.02 20.17 1.12
C THR A 239 12.69 18.73 0.77
N ARG A 240 12.92 18.34 -0.49
CA ARG A 240 12.82 16.97 -0.96
C ARG A 240 14.22 16.37 -1.06
N PHE A 241 14.44 15.25 -0.38
CA PHE A 241 15.60 14.40 -0.53
C PHE A 241 15.17 13.15 -1.28
N TYR A 242 15.98 12.73 -2.25
CA TYR A 242 15.62 11.67 -3.20
C TYR A 242 16.83 10.79 -3.48
N ASP A 243 16.62 9.76 -4.31
CA ASP A 243 17.65 8.75 -4.64
C ASP A 243 18.21 8.07 -3.38
N GLY A 244 17.33 7.88 -2.39
CA GLY A 244 17.68 7.33 -1.10
C GLY A 244 18.02 5.84 -1.16
N GLU A 245 19.14 5.45 -0.56
CA GLU A 245 19.60 4.06 -0.45
C GLU A 245 20.18 3.78 0.93
N TYR A 246 19.86 2.60 1.48
CA TYR A 246 20.57 2.08 2.65
C TYR A 246 21.81 1.28 2.23
N LYS A 247 22.99 1.77 2.58
CA LYS A 247 24.28 1.08 2.34
C LYS A 247 25.36 1.54 3.31
N ASP A 248 26.26 0.62 3.63
CA ASP A 248 27.37 0.84 4.56
C ASP A 248 26.88 1.41 5.91
N ASP A 249 25.86 0.74 6.46
CA ASP A 249 25.18 1.10 7.71
C ASP A 249 24.67 2.55 7.75
N ALA A 250 24.24 3.08 6.60
CA ALA A 250 23.69 4.42 6.52
C ALA A 250 22.60 4.55 5.46
N MET A 251 21.53 5.28 5.80
CA MET A 251 20.54 5.76 4.84
C MET A 251 21.07 7.03 4.18
N ARG A 252 21.18 7.05 2.84
CA ARG A 252 21.85 8.11 2.09
C ARG A 252 20.94 8.67 1.02
N PHE A 253 20.65 9.96 1.11
CA PHE A 253 19.91 10.71 0.11
C PHE A 253 20.78 11.77 -0.55
N VAL A 254 20.32 12.22 -1.72
CA VAL A 254 20.76 13.47 -2.34
C VAL A 254 19.64 14.50 -2.31
N PHE A 255 20.01 15.76 -2.47
CA PHE A 255 19.06 16.83 -2.72
C PHE A 255 19.69 17.88 -3.64
N ASP A 256 18.85 18.68 -4.27
CA ASP A 256 19.27 19.88 -4.96
C ASP A 256 18.28 21.01 -4.74
N ARG A 257 18.77 22.25 -4.83
CA ARG A 257 17.94 23.45 -4.76
C ARG A 257 18.54 24.59 -5.56
N MET A 258 17.69 25.52 -5.96
CA MET A 258 18.13 26.76 -6.59
C MET A 258 18.29 27.84 -5.52
N MET A 259 19.45 28.51 -5.49
CA MET A 259 19.72 29.65 -4.62
C MET A 259 20.33 30.77 -5.45
N GLN A 260 19.66 31.93 -5.50
CA GLN A 260 20.10 33.11 -6.25
C GLN A 260 20.51 32.79 -7.72
N GLY A 261 19.74 31.92 -8.38
CA GLY A 261 19.98 31.52 -9.78
C GLY A 261 21.04 30.43 -9.97
N SER A 262 21.72 30.00 -8.91
CA SER A 262 22.72 28.92 -8.95
C SER A 262 22.18 27.62 -8.36
N LYS A 263 22.52 26.49 -8.98
CA LYS A 263 22.16 25.16 -8.46
C LYS A 263 23.11 24.77 -7.33
N ILE A 264 22.53 24.37 -6.20
CA ILE A 264 23.23 23.75 -5.08
C ILE A 264 22.85 22.27 -5.07
N ILE A 265 23.85 21.40 -4.95
CA ILE A 265 23.62 19.96 -4.73
C ILE A 265 24.05 19.60 -3.31
N GLY A 266 23.46 18.55 -2.75
CA GLY A 266 23.70 18.17 -1.38
C GLY A 266 23.56 16.68 -1.12
N ARG A 267 24.18 16.26 -0.03
CA ARG A 267 24.10 14.91 0.52
C ARG A 267 23.46 14.98 1.90
N PHE A 268 22.65 13.98 2.20
CA PHE A 268 21.93 13.91 3.46
C PHE A 268 21.89 12.46 3.95
N ILE A 269 22.53 12.21 5.09
CA ILE A 269 22.92 10.86 5.49
C ILE A 269 22.53 10.62 6.94
N PHE A 270 21.95 9.47 7.22
CA PHE A 270 21.70 8.95 8.56
C PHE A 270 22.54 7.69 8.77
N TYR A 271 23.58 7.77 9.59
CA TYR A 271 24.37 6.61 9.98
C TYR A 271 23.71 5.88 11.13
N ASN A 272 23.55 4.58 10.97
CA ASN A 272 23.12 3.66 12.02
C ASN A 272 24.32 3.36 12.93
N GLU A 273 24.46 4.15 14.00
CA GLU A 273 25.55 4.00 14.97
C GLU A 273 25.16 3.08 16.15
N GLY A 274 24.08 2.31 16.01
CA GLY A 274 23.58 1.35 16.99
C GLY A 274 22.17 1.65 17.50
N PRO A 275 21.61 0.78 18.38
CA PRO A 275 20.21 0.86 18.77
C PRO A 275 19.81 2.15 19.49
N ASN A 276 20.78 2.84 20.11
CA ASN A 276 20.54 4.04 20.93
C ASN A 276 21.19 5.31 20.35
N GLN A 277 21.75 5.22 19.13
CA GLN A 277 22.44 6.36 18.52
C GLN A 277 22.30 6.39 17.00
N VAL A 278 21.92 7.54 16.47
CA VAL A 278 21.92 7.82 15.02
C VAL A 278 22.70 9.10 14.77
N ARG A 279 23.55 9.12 13.74
CA ARG A 279 24.19 10.36 13.29
C ARG A 279 23.50 10.86 12.04
N GLN A 280 23.03 12.10 12.07
CA GLN A 280 22.49 12.78 10.89
C GLN A 280 23.51 13.79 10.40
N PHE A 281 23.88 13.70 9.12
CA PHE A 281 24.90 14.55 8.51
C PHE A 281 24.39 15.12 7.19
N SER A 282 24.60 16.41 6.99
CA SER A 282 24.32 17.08 5.73
C SER A 282 25.48 17.94 5.28
N GLU A 283 25.78 17.88 3.99
CA GLU A 283 26.73 18.74 3.31
C GLU A 283 26.17 19.19 1.96
N GLN A 284 26.69 20.30 1.45
CA GLN A 284 26.31 20.85 0.15
C GLN A 284 27.52 21.29 -0.65
N SER A 285 27.34 21.41 -1.95
CA SER A 285 28.31 21.91 -2.90
C SER A 285 27.68 22.96 -3.82
N THR A 286 28.44 24.02 -4.08
CA THR A 286 28.08 25.11 -5.01
C THR A 286 28.93 25.10 -6.28
N ASP A 287 29.85 24.13 -6.42
CA ASP A 287 30.81 24.03 -7.52
C ASP A 287 30.70 22.68 -8.26
N ASN A 288 29.49 22.12 -8.30
CA ASN A 288 29.14 20.84 -8.91
C ASN A 288 29.88 19.64 -8.30
N GLY A 289 30.07 19.64 -6.97
CA GLY A 289 30.57 18.52 -6.21
C GLY A 289 32.10 18.46 -6.08
N LYS A 290 32.82 19.51 -6.51
CA LYS A 290 34.29 19.57 -6.38
C LYS A 290 34.70 19.84 -4.93
N THR A 291 33.99 20.73 -4.25
CA THR A 291 34.15 21.01 -2.82
C THR A 291 32.81 20.87 -2.10
N TRP A 292 32.90 20.48 -0.82
CA TRP A 292 31.74 20.21 0.03
C TRP A 292 31.88 20.99 1.33
N THR A 293 30.78 21.63 1.74
CA THR A 293 30.66 22.36 3.00
C THR A 293 29.59 21.69 3.85
N THR A 294 29.93 21.38 5.09
CA THR A 294 28.97 20.83 6.07
C THR A 294 27.88 21.86 6.37
N ASN A 295 26.62 21.44 6.26
CA ASN A 295 25.46 22.20 6.70
C ASN A 295 25.24 21.98 8.20
N TYR A 296 25.22 20.71 8.61
CA TYR A 296 25.08 20.30 10.01
C TYR A 296 25.54 18.85 10.20
N ASP A 297 25.95 18.54 11.43
CA ASP A 297 26.34 17.21 11.89
C ASP A 297 25.76 17.00 13.30
N PHE A 298 24.77 16.12 13.40
CA PHE A 298 24.00 15.90 14.60
C PHE A 298 24.10 14.45 15.08
N THR A 299 24.06 14.28 16.40
CA THR A 299 23.93 12.98 17.07
C THR A 299 22.59 12.92 17.77
N TYR A 300 21.75 11.98 17.35
CA TYR A 300 20.51 11.60 17.99
C TYR A 300 20.86 10.56 19.06
N LYS A 301 20.52 10.85 20.32
CA LYS A 301 20.64 9.91 21.44
C LYS A 301 19.25 9.53 21.92
N ARG A 302 19.01 8.23 22.06
CA ARG A 302 17.69 7.73 22.45
C ARG A 302 17.31 8.25 23.83
N VAL A 303 16.07 8.71 23.99
CA VAL A 303 15.55 9.16 25.28
C VAL A 303 15.47 7.98 26.25
N GLY A 304 15.86 8.19 27.51
CA GLY A 304 15.73 7.19 28.57
C GLY A 304 16.87 6.17 28.65
N THR A 305 17.88 6.25 27.78
CA THR A 305 19.11 5.44 27.89
C THR A 305 20.21 6.24 28.57
N LYS A 306 20.66 5.80 29.74
CA LYS A 306 21.84 6.32 30.44
C LYS A 306 23.11 5.69 29.90
#